data_AF-A0A839A6K3-F1
#
_entry.id   AF-A0A839A6K3-F1
#
_cell.length_a   1.000
_cell.length_b   1.000
_cell.length_c   1.000
_cell.angle_alpha   90.00
_cell.angle_beta   90.00
_cell.angle_gamma   90.00
#
_symmetry.space_group_name_H-M   'P 1'
#
loop_
_entity.id
_entity.type
_entity.pdbx_description
1 polymer ?
#
loop_
_entity_poly.entity_id
_entity_poly.type
_entity_poly.pdbx_seq_one_letter_code
_entity_poly.pdbx_strand_id
1 'polypeptide(L)'
;MNEIDRKRLRQKIYICGYTNQQLANEIGVSPSTISNILLGHTKPKFEVLRALFGALELSFDEFVQIFFPHEYQLTIDKDSLGDFDQGQPSL
;
A
#
# COMPACT_ATOMS: atom_id res chain seq x y z
N MET A 1 -3.77 13.75 4.84
CA MET A 1 -4.25 12.80 5.86
C MET A 1 -3.44 11.51 5.66
N ASN A 2 -3.08 10.75 6.69
CA ASN A 2 -2.25 9.54 6.52
C ASN A 2 -3.08 8.43 5.86
N GLU A 3 -3.10 8.39 4.54
CA GLU A 3 -3.98 7.49 3.77
C GLU A 3 -3.23 6.22 3.41
N ILE A 4 -3.11 5.33 4.39
CA ILE A 4 -2.92 3.90 4.12
C ILE A 4 -4.31 3.29 4.05
N ASP A 5 -4.58 2.43 3.07
CA ASP A 5 -5.77 1.58 3.05
C ASP A 5 -5.63 0.46 4.08
N ARG A 6 -5.99 0.80 5.33
CA ARG A 6 -5.90 -0.09 6.48
C ARG A 6 -6.81 -1.31 6.35
N LYS A 7 -7.89 -1.23 5.56
CA LYS A 7 -8.81 -2.35 5.35
C LYS A 7 -8.12 -3.40 4.47
N ARG A 8 -7.57 -2.99 3.32
CA ARG A 8 -6.79 -3.88 2.45
C ARG A 8 -5.57 -4.47 3.18
N LEU A 9 -4.86 -3.66 3.95
CA LEU A 9 -3.73 -4.15 4.74
C LEU A 9 -4.15 -5.25 5.73
N ARG A 10 -5.23 -5.06 6.50
CA ARG A 10 -5.74 -6.09 7.43
C ARG A 10 -6.15 -7.37 6.70
N GLN A 11 -6.81 -7.23 5.55
CA GLN A 11 -7.22 -8.39 4.75
C GLN A 11 -6.01 -9.17 4.26
N LYS A 12 -4.98 -8.50 3.73
CA LYS A 12 -3.76 -9.18 3.28
C LYS A 12 -3.04 -9.89 4.43
N ILE A 13 -2.90 -9.23 5.59
CA ILE A 13 -2.30 -9.84 6.80
C ILE A 13 -3.02 -11.14 7.17
N TYR A 14 -4.36 -11.12 7.15
CA TYR A 14 -5.18 -12.31 7.43
C TYR A 14 -5.00 -13.41 6.37
N ILE A 15 -5.01 -13.07 5.08
CA ILE A 15 -4.84 -14.01 3.97
C ILE A 15 -3.47 -14.71 4.04
N CYS A 16 -2.41 -13.98 4.41
CA CYS A 16 -1.07 -14.53 4.62
C CYS A 16 -0.95 -15.33 5.94
N GLY A 17 -2.04 -15.50 6.70
CA GLY A 17 -2.06 -16.32 7.91
C GLY A 17 -1.38 -15.69 9.14
N TYR A 18 -1.09 -14.39 9.10
CA TYR A 18 -0.42 -13.71 10.21
C TYR A 18 -1.42 -13.15 11.22
N THR A 19 -1.11 -13.33 12.50
CA THR A 19 -1.53 -12.38 13.55
C THR A 19 -0.62 -11.15 13.53
N ASN A 20 -1.07 -10.03 14.11
CA ASN A 20 -0.23 -8.83 14.25
C ASN A 20 1.09 -9.11 15.00
N GLN A 21 1.05 -10.02 15.98
CA GLN A 21 2.23 -10.40 16.75
C GLN A 21 3.22 -11.19 15.89
N GLN A 22 2.74 -12.17 15.12
CA GLN A 22 3.59 -12.97 14.23
C GLN A 22 4.21 -12.09 13.14
N LEU A 23 3.42 -11.21 12.51
CA LEU A 23 3.94 -10.28 11.51
C LEU A 23 4.98 -9.33 12.10
N ALA A 24 4.75 -8.80 13.30
CA ALA A 24 5.71 -7.93 13.97
C ALA A 24 7.04 -8.64 14.21
N ASN A 25 6.99 -9.88 14.68
CA ASN A 25 8.18 -10.72 14.87
C ASN A 25 8.88 -11.01 13.54
N GLU A 26 8.13 -11.38 12.50
CA GLU A 26 8.64 -11.68 11.16
C GLU A 26 9.42 -10.51 10.55
N ILE A 27 8.88 -9.29 10.67
CA ILE A 27 9.51 -8.10 10.08
C ILE A 27 10.44 -7.34 11.06
N GLY A 28 10.68 -7.87 12.25
CA GLY A 28 11.61 -7.30 13.23
C GLY A 28 11.16 -5.97 13.85
N VAL A 29 9.86 -5.79 14.10
CA VAL A 29 9.31 -4.58 14.76
C VAL A 29 8.49 -4.93 16.00
N SER A 30 8.10 -3.92 16.78
CA SER A 30 7.20 -4.15 17.91
C SER A 30 5.76 -4.42 17.44
N PRO A 31 4.97 -5.22 18.17
CA PRO A 31 3.53 -5.41 17.89
C PRO A 31 2.74 -4.10 17.92
N SER A 32 3.18 -3.16 18.76
CA SER A 32 2.62 -1.80 18.84
C SER A 32 2.88 -1.02 17.56
N THR A 33 4.01 -1.24 16.87
CA THR A 33 4.31 -0.64 15.57
C THR A 33 3.29 -1.07 14.53
N ILE A 34 3.00 -2.38 14.42
CA ILE A 34 1.97 -2.90 13.51
C ILE A 34 0.60 -2.31 13.86
N SER A 35 0.26 -2.28 15.14
CA SER A 35 -1.01 -1.74 15.62
C SER A 35 -1.17 -0.26 15.28
N ASN A 36 -0.12 0.56 15.48
CA ASN A 36 -0.12 1.98 15.14
C ASN A 36 -0.26 2.23 13.63
N ILE A 37 0.35 1.39 12.79
CA ILE A 37 0.14 1.42 11.33
C ILE A 37 -1.32 1.11 10.99
N LEU A 38 -1.87 0.04 11.57
CA LEU A 38 -3.24 -0.42 11.34
C LEU A 38 -4.33 0.49 11.93
N LEU A 39 -3.96 1.41 12.82
CA LEU A 39 -4.81 2.48 13.35
C LEU A 39 -4.59 3.82 12.64
N GLY A 40 -3.53 3.94 11.84
CA GLY A 40 -3.17 5.19 11.14
C GLY A 40 -2.43 6.21 12.01
N HIS A 41 -1.99 5.81 13.20
CA HIS A 41 -1.22 6.66 14.12
C HIS A 41 0.21 6.92 13.62
N THR A 42 0.74 6.05 12.76
CA THR A 42 2.12 6.16 12.29
C THR A 42 2.22 5.76 10.82
N LYS A 43 2.95 6.57 10.05
CA LYS A 43 3.37 6.21 8.69
C LYS A 43 4.62 5.34 8.79
N PRO A 44 4.63 4.11 8.23
CA PRO A 44 5.81 3.27 8.25
C PRO A 44 6.96 3.92 7.47
N LYS A 45 8.19 3.77 7.97
CA LYS A 45 9.40 4.14 7.24
C LYS A 45 9.65 3.16 6.09
N PHE A 46 10.51 3.55 5.15
CA PHE A 46 10.86 2.72 3.99
C PHE A 46 11.30 1.29 4.36
N GLU A 47 12.08 1.13 5.42
CA GLU A 47 12.51 -0.19 5.90
C GLU A 47 11.33 -1.08 6.30
N VAL A 48 10.35 -0.52 7.01
CA VAL A 48 9.14 -1.23 7.42
C VAL A 48 8.25 -1.52 6.21
N LEU A 49 8.14 -0.60 5.25
CA LEU A 49 7.42 -0.83 4.00
C LEU A 49 8.03 -1.98 3.20
N ARG A 50 9.36 -2.01 3.05
CA ARG A 50 10.08 -3.09 2.36
C ARG A 50 9.87 -4.43 3.05
N ALA A 51 9.94 -4.45 4.39
CA ALA A 51 9.73 -5.68 5.14
C ALA A 51 8.28 -6.18 5.05
N LEU A 52 7.29 -5.28 5.12
CA LEU A 52 5.88 -5.62 4.88
C LEU A 52 5.64 -6.13 3.46
N PHE A 53 6.28 -5.54 2.46
CA PHE A 53 6.19 -5.97 1.07
C PHE A 53 6.64 -7.44 0.90
N GLY A 54 7.78 -7.80 1.49
CA GLY A 54 8.29 -9.17 1.45
C GLY A 54 7.44 -10.14 2.27
N ALA A 55 7.18 -9.82 3.55
CA ALA A 55 6.50 -10.74 4.47
C ALA A 55 5.04 -11.02 4.07
N LEU A 56 4.36 -10.05 3.46
CA LEU A 56 2.98 -10.20 2.99
C LEU A 56 2.89 -10.62 1.53
N GLU A 57 4.00 -10.94 0.87
CA GLU A 57 4.04 -11.36 -0.54
C GLU A 57 3.19 -10.41 -1.43
N LEU A 58 3.39 -9.11 -1.26
CA LEU A 58 2.64 -8.11 -1.99
C LEU A 58 3.09 -8.06 -3.45
N SER A 59 2.13 -7.97 -4.37
CA SER A 59 2.44 -7.45 -5.70
C SER A 59 2.72 -5.94 -5.63
N PHE A 60 3.36 -5.40 -6.66
CA PHE A 60 3.57 -3.95 -6.74
C PHE A 60 2.25 -3.18 -6.72
N ASP A 61 1.23 -3.66 -7.43
CA ASP A 61 -0.09 -3.02 -7.46
C ASP A 61 -0.77 -3.04 -6.09
N GLU A 62 -0.74 -4.18 -5.38
CA GLU A 62 -1.27 -4.26 -4.02
C GLU A 62 -0.53 -3.30 -3.08
N PHE A 63 0.79 -3.21 -3.21
CA PHE A 63 1.60 -2.30 -2.40
C PHE A 63 1.21 -0.84 -2.62
N VAL A 64 1.06 -0.42 -3.87
CA VAL A 64 0.63 0.95 -4.21
C VAL A 64 -0.79 1.20 -3.73
N GLN A 65 -1.74 0.28 -3.97
CA GLN A 65 -3.12 0.40 -3.49
C GLN A 65 -3.22 0.52 -1.96
N ILE A 66 -2.34 -0.17 -1.23
CA ILE A 66 -2.36 -0.16 0.24
C ILE A 66 -1.70 1.10 0.80
N PHE A 67 -0.49 1.43 0.36
CA PHE A 67 0.34 2.45 1.03
C PHE A 67 0.33 3.82 0.32
N PHE A 68 -0.19 3.87 -0.92
CA PHE A 68 -0.25 5.05 -1.80
C PHE A 68 -1.58 5.10 -2.58
N PRO A 69 -2.74 5.02 -1.90
CA PRO A 69 -4.04 4.86 -2.55
C PRO A 69 -4.45 6.05 -3.43
N HIS A 70 -3.98 7.27 -3.14
CA HIS A 70 -4.26 8.45 -3.96
C HIS A 70 -3.47 8.44 -5.26
N GLU A 71 -2.20 8.08 -5.19
CA GLU A 71 -1.34 7.93 -6.36
C GLU A 71 -1.84 6.80 -7.27
N TYR A 72 -2.41 5.75 -6.68
CA TYR A 72 -3.07 4.68 -7.43
C TYR A 72 -4.29 5.18 -8.20
N GLN A 73 -5.19 5.92 -7.54
CA GLN A 73 -6.42 6.42 -8.18
C GLN A 73 -6.10 7.32 -9.37
N LEU A 74 -5.10 8.19 -9.25
CA LEU A 74 -4.64 9.04 -10.36
C LEU A 74 -4.09 8.23 -11.56
N THR A 75 -3.52 7.06 -11.31
CA THR A 75 -3.02 6.18 -12.39
C THR A 75 -4.18 5.54 -13.14
N ILE A 76 -5.18 5.02 -12.40
CA ILE A 76 -6.40 4.48 -13.00
C ILE A 76 -7.18 5.54 -13.76
N ASP A 77 -7.26 6.76 -13.22
CA ASP A 77 -7.97 7.86 -13.88
C ASP A 77 -7.27 8.29 -15.18
N LYS A 78 -5.93 8.25 -15.23
CA LYS A 78 -5.16 8.49 -16.47
C LYS A 78 -5.34 7.39 -17.50
N ASP A 79 -5.34 6.12 -17.07
CA ASP A 79 -5.54 5.00 -17.99
C ASP A 79 -7.01 4.90 -18.47
N SER A 80 -7.95 5.44 -17.69
CA SER A 80 -9.38 5.53 -18.05
C SER A 80 -9.71 6.74 -18.93
N LEU A 81 -8.85 7.76 -18.94
CA LEU A 81 -8.85 8.84 -19.93
C LEU A 81 -8.12 8.34 -21.19
N GLY A 82 -8.78 7.45 -21.93
CA GLY A 82 -8.29 6.99 -23.23
C GLY A 82 -7.94 8.16 -24.15
N ASP A 83 -6.79 8.05 -24.81
CA ASP A 83 -6.31 8.88 -25.93
C ASP A 83 -6.85 10.32 -25.94
N PHE A 84 -6.20 11.22 -25.20
CA PHE A 84 -6.17 12.61 -25.67
C PHE A 84 -5.39 12.60 -26.99
N ASP A 85 -6.16 12.56 -28.07
CA ASP A 85 -5.82 12.93 -29.43
C ASP A 85 -4.50 13.71 -29.51
N GLN A 86 -3.46 13.06 -30.04
CA GLN A 86 -2.26 13.75 -30.53
C GLN A 86 -2.64 14.53 -31.80
N GLY A 87 -3.53 15.51 -31.64
CA GLY A 87 -3.80 16.54 -32.64
C GLY A 87 -2.65 17.56 -32.63
N GLN A 88 -1.52 17.22 -33.26
CA GLN A 88 -0.57 18.22 -33.75
C GLN A 88 -0.89 18.59 -35.20
N PRO A 89 -0.40 19.74 -35.67
CA PRO A 89 -0.88 21.10 -35.44
C PRO A 89 -1.70 21.58 -36.66
N SER A 90 -2.44 22.69 -36.51
CA SER A 90 -3.05 23.38 -37.65
C SER A 90 -1.96 23.80 -38.67
N LEU A 91 -2.19 23.46 -39.94
CA LEU A 91 -1.41 23.89 -41.11
C LEU A 91 -1.18 25.41 -41.16
#